data_AF-A0A410FVZ4-F1
#
_entry.id   AF-A0A410FVZ4-F1
#
_cell.length_a   1.000
_cell.length_b   1.000
_cell.length_c   1.000
_cell.angle_alpha   90.00
_cell.angle_beta   90.00
_cell.angle_gamma   90.00
#
_symmetry.space_group_name_H-M   'P 1'
#
loop_
_entity.id
_entity.type
_entity.pdbx_description
1 polymer ?
#
loop_
_entity_poly.entity_id
_entity_poly.type
_entity_poly.pdbx_seq_one_letter_code
_entity_poly.pdbx_strand_id
1 'polypeptide(L)'
;MTRSARETGLAATWTYPIRAREFRPPGRSPRRGQDERLAAHPPDVGLKDLTPRPPHHRGDPGLPELVRKLAQPGCLLCREAAEAEERFFLWYLAESYLFPESLDHMIRAHGFCSPHTQAFLEDGIPSTIAYVYRFLAASALDAVETVEGPRAHGRELRYRIAALFPTASCLVCVRQNAHLTYVEQLLARLLRDRKVRPELPPSLAVCLPHLRALAPFLDQHALQLLATGLRECLAAADPRATRSWTWGTPPPPTPATPEICVADEHSTTLDAVRKVLATPGCAVCRAEAVAVGQYIAWLEREIHTAPNATWHSGLALCPSHGWQFARSAAEDAVTQLAVAVRLFWTERLAELAEALTAAPRGGLGRRWAFVRATIERRHGSRREAFLTAAAEALRSQRRTARTNADRAFRCAPCPVCQAAETARERTLSLITASLGDPGVQQAYNAGDGVCWRHLPGAVTRARSSEAALILHTARVRLSVLNWELEEYLRKQSWDTRHEARGPEGGAWQRAARLLSGVDQAP
;
A
#
# COMPACT_ATOMS: atom_id res chain seq x y z
N MET A 1 20.04 11.33 -38.01
CA MET A 1 18.65 11.78 -37.79
C MET A 1 17.74 10.55 -37.81
N THR A 2 17.44 9.97 -36.65
CA THR A 2 16.28 9.10 -36.35
C THR A 2 16.40 8.69 -34.88
N ARG A 3 15.62 9.33 -34.00
CA ARG A 3 15.47 8.96 -32.57
C ARG A 3 14.40 7.88 -32.48
N SER A 4 14.76 6.71 -31.97
CA SER A 4 13.84 5.64 -31.58
C SER A 4 13.30 5.94 -30.18
N ALA A 5 11.98 5.80 -30.02
CA ALA A 5 11.23 6.04 -28.80
C ALA A 5 11.54 4.97 -27.76
N ARG A 6 12.07 5.38 -26.60
CA ARG A 6 12.21 4.53 -25.42
C ARG A 6 10.93 4.64 -24.58
N GLU A 7 10.24 3.51 -24.47
CA GLU A 7 9.16 3.27 -23.52
C GLU A 7 9.74 3.38 -22.09
N THR A 8 9.31 4.41 -21.36
CA THR A 8 9.57 4.62 -19.93
C THR A 8 8.19 4.75 -19.27
N GLY A 9 7.89 3.85 -18.34
CA GLY A 9 6.57 3.74 -17.72
C GLY A 9 6.72 3.39 -16.25
N LEU A 10 6.79 4.43 -15.42
CA LEU A 10 6.78 4.44 -13.96
C LEU A 10 5.34 4.29 -13.44
N ALA A 11 5.10 3.51 -12.38
CA ALA A 11 3.90 3.62 -11.52
C ALA A 11 4.05 2.85 -10.20
N ALA A 12 3.80 3.50 -9.07
CA ALA A 12 3.82 3.01 -7.68
C ALA A 12 2.85 1.88 -7.32
N THR A 13 3.17 1.17 -6.24
CA THR A 13 2.33 0.16 -5.55
C THR A 13 1.00 0.72 -5.05
N TRP A 14 -0.07 0.27 -5.70
CA TRP A 14 -1.44 0.46 -5.25
C TRP A 14 -1.80 -0.54 -4.15
N THR A 15 -1.60 -0.16 -2.89
CA THR A 15 -2.48 -0.63 -1.82
C THR A 15 -3.36 0.53 -1.42
N TYR A 16 -4.63 0.48 -1.85
CA TYR A 16 -5.68 1.26 -1.22
C TYR A 16 -5.57 1.04 0.29
N PRO A 17 -5.37 2.09 1.11
CA PRO A 17 -5.60 1.94 2.53
C PRO A 17 -7.11 1.72 2.68
N ILE A 18 -7.51 0.46 2.79
CA ILE A 18 -8.66 0.11 3.61
C ILE A 18 -8.36 0.80 4.93
N ARG A 19 -9.11 1.87 5.23
CA ARG A 19 -8.99 2.70 6.44
C ARG A 19 -8.30 1.90 7.54
N ALA A 20 -7.13 2.36 7.98
CA ALA A 20 -6.51 1.85 9.18
C ALA A 20 -7.63 1.73 10.22
N ARG A 21 -7.97 0.50 10.60
CA ARG A 21 -8.76 0.30 11.80
C ARG A 21 -7.90 0.93 12.88
N GLU A 22 -8.36 2.06 13.42
CA GLU A 22 -7.85 2.62 14.65
C GLU A 22 -7.56 1.45 15.59
N PHE A 23 -6.30 1.35 16.01
CA PHE A 23 -5.91 0.40 17.03
C PHE A 23 -6.73 0.76 18.28
N ARG A 24 -7.83 0.05 18.49
CA ARG A 24 -8.63 0.12 19.71
C ARG A 24 -8.01 -0.88 20.68
N PRO A 25 -7.32 -0.45 21.74
CA PRO A 25 -6.85 -1.39 22.75
C PRO A 25 -8.03 -2.18 23.33
N PRO A 26 -7.84 -3.44 23.76
CA PRO A 26 -8.92 -4.28 24.26
C PRO A 26 -9.55 -3.62 25.51
N GLY A 27 -10.79 -3.16 25.36
CA GLY A 27 -11.56 -2.51 26.42
C GLY A 27 -12.18 -3.52 27.36
N ARG A 28 -11.84 -3.44 28.66
CA ARG A 28 -12.76 -3.82 29.74
C ARG A 28 -13.88 -2.78 29.81
N SER A 29 -15.09 -3.20 30.14
CA SER A 29 -16.30 -2.36 30.19
C SER A 29 -16.10 -1.09 31.04
N PRO A 30 -16.63 0.08 30.64
CA PRO A 30 -16.49 1.29 31.42
C PRO A 30 -17.42 1.27 32.64
N ARG A 31 -16.84 1.38 33.84
CA ARG A 31 -17.58 1.92 34.99
C ARG A 31 -17.68 3.43 34.80
N ARG A 32 -18.92 3.94 34.86
CA ARG A 32 -19.25 5.37 34.81
C ARG A 32 -18.59 6.11 35.97
N GLY A 33 -18.00 7.27 35.68
CA GLY A 33 -17.68 8.28 36.68
C GLY A 33 -16.39 9.05 36.36
N GLN A 34 -16.56 10.25 35.80
CA GLN A 34 -15.70 11.42 35.98
C GLN A 34 -14.22 11.26 35.62
N ASP A 35 -13.87 11.58 34.37
CA ASP A 35 -12.58 12.19 33.97
C ASP A 35 -12.64 12.52 32.47
N GLU A 36 -13.39 13.55 32.11
CA GLU A 36 -13.65 13.94 30.71
C GLU A 36 -12.89 15.21 30.29
N ARG A 37 -11.76 15.52 30.95
CA ARG A 37 -10.92 16.67 30.62
C ARG A 37 -9.45 16.28 30.71
N LEU A 38 -8.91 15.66 29.66
CA LEU A 38 -7.47 15.58 29.29
C LEU A 38 -7.26 14.50 28.21
N ALA A 39 -7.90 14.65 27.04
CA ALA A 39 -7.57 13.94 25.81
C ALA A 39 -8.13 14.72 24.62
N ALA A 40 -7.76 16.00 24.53
CA ALA A 40 -7.95 16.74 23.29
C ALA A 40 -6.89 16.24 22.31
N HIS A 41 -7.30 15.48 21.29
CA HIS A 41 -6.53 15.36 20.06
C HIS A 41 -6.13 16.77 19.60
N PRO A 42 -4.87 17.02 19.18
CA PRO A 42 -4.57 18.27 18.52
C PRO A 42 -5.52 18.40 17.33
N PRO A 43 -6.14 19.57 17.12
CA PRO A 43 -6.95 19.81 15.93
C PRO A 43 -6.08 19.53 14.70
N ASP A 44 -6.67 18.95 13.67
CA ASP A 44 -6.10 18.73 12.35
C ASP A 44 -5.67 20.10 11.77
N VAL A 45 -4.43 20.52 12.08
CA VAL A 45 -3.87 21.79 11.65
C VAL A 45 -3.48 21.65 10.17
N GLY A 46 -4.37 22.06 9.28
CA GLY A 46 -3.95 22.68 8.02
C GLY A 46 -3.55 21.78 6.84
N LEU A 47 -4.17 20.61 6.62
CA LEU A 47 -4.05 19.93 5.30
C LEU A 47 -4.72 20.72 4.14
N LYS A 48 -5.47 21.79 4.45
CA LYS A 48 -6.24 22.57 3.47
C LYS A 48 -5.39 23.42 2.53
N ASP A 49 -4.20 23.84 2.95
CA ASP A 49 -3.35 24.76 2.18
C ASP A 49 -2.37 24.06 1.25
N LEU A 50 -2.15 22.76 1.46
CA LEU A 50 -1.32 21.97 0.57
C LEU A 50 -2.11 21.37 -0.59
N THR A 51 -3.37 21.00 -0.41
CA THR A 51 -4.21 20.55 -1.54
C THR A 51 -4.46 21.72 -2.49
N PRO A 52 -4.10 21.64 -3.79
CA PRO A 52 -4.67 22.58 -4.75
C PRO A 52 -6.19 22.49 -4.59
N ARG A 53 -6.84 23.57 -4.18
CA ARG A 53 -8.30 23.63 -4.25
C ARG A 53 -8.66 23.31 -5.70
N PRO A 54 -9.52 22.31 -5.96
CA PRO A 54 -9.96 22.07 -7.32
C PRO A 54 -10.53 23.39 -7.83
N PRO A 55 -10.12 23.87 -9.02
CA PRO A 55 -10.53 25.17 -9.52
C PRO A 55 -12.06 25.24 -9.53
N HIS A 56 -12.63 26.03 -8.63
CA HIS A 56 -14.06 26.30 -8.60
C HIS A 56 -14.39 27.34 -9.67
N HIS A 57 -14.38 26.92 -10.94
CA HIS A 57 -14.95 27.73 -12.02
C HIS A 57 -16.35 27.20 -12.39
N ARG A 58 -17.31 28.13 -12.46
CA ARG A 58 -18.65 27.87 -12.99
C ARG A 58 -18.49 27.46 -14.47
N GLY A 59 -18.91 26.24 -14.78
CA GLY A 59 -18.67 25.57 -16.07
C GLY A 59 -17.51 24.59 -15.92
N ASP A 60 -17.79 23.36 -15.49
CA ASP A 60 -16.78 22.35 -15.15
C ASP A 60 -16.08 21.84 -16.43
N PRO A 61 -14.86 22.32 -16.77
CA PRO A 61 -14.16 21.95 -18.01
C PRO A 61 -13.70 20.49 -17.98
N GLY A 62 -13.80 19.83 -16.82
CA GLY A 62 -13.29 18.48 -16.60
C GLY A 62 -14.15 17.36 -17.21
N LEU A 63 -15.44 17.58 -17.47
CA LEU A 63 -16.32 16.51 -17.97
C LEU A 63 -15.98 16.06 -19.40
N PRO A 64 -15.84 16.97 -20.40
CA PRO A 64 -15.41 16.57 -21.75
C PRO A 64 -14.03 15.91 -21.76
N GLU A 65 -13.11 16.44 -20.95
CA GLU A 65 -11.77 15.89 -20.81
C GLU A 65 -11.80 14.47 -20.20
N LEU A 66 -12.65 14.24 -19.20
CA LEU A 66 -12.81 12.92 -18.59
C LEU A 66 -13.42 11.91 -19.56
N VAL A 67 -14.38 12.31 -20.40
CA VAL A 67 -14.93 11.45 -21.47
C VAL A 67 -13.84 11.07 -22.48
N ARG A 68 -13.02 12.04 -22.90
CA ARG A 68 -11.86 11.79 -23.78
C ARG A 68 -10.86 10.83 -23.15
N LYS A 69 -10.56 11.01 -21.86
CA LYS A 69 -9.69 10.11 -21.10
C LYS A 69 -10.31 8.72 -20.93
N LEU A 70 -11.62 8.59 -20.74
CA LEU A 70 -12.31 7.28 -20.67
C LEU A 70 -12.21 6.47 -21.97
N ALA A 71 -12.09 7.12 -23.13
CA ALA A 71 -11.92 6.45 -24.41
C ALA A 71 -10.51 5.88 -24.65
N GLN A 72 -9.52 6.23 -23.82
CA GLN A 72 -8.15 5.74 -23.95
C GLN A 72 -7.99 4.33 -23.37
N PRO A 73 -7.10 3.49 -23.96
CA PRO A 73 -6.89 2.11 -23.50
C PRO A 73 -6.35 2.04 -22.07
N GLY A 74 -6.75 0.98 -21.36
CA GLY A 74 -6.37 0.72 -19.96
C GLY A 74 -7.28 1.41 -18.95
N CYS A 75 -6.96 1.24 -17.66
CA CYS A 75 -7.78 1.81 -16.59
C CYS A 75 -7.55 3.32 -16.44
N LEU A 76 -8.64 4.11 -16.50
CA LEU A 76 -8.59 5.56 -16.28
C LEU A 76 -7.86 5.94 -14.98
N LEU A 77 -8.29 5.36 -13.85
CA LEU A 77 -7.78 5.71 -12.53
C LEU A 77 -6.31 5.33 -12.38
N CYS A 78 -5.87 4.21 -12.97
CA CYS A 78 -4.47 3.84 -13.05
C CYS A 78 -3.62 4.91 -13.75
N ARG A 79 -4.08 5.40 -14.91
CA ARG A 79 -3.36 6.44 -15.67
C ARG A 79 -3.33 7.76 -14.93
N GLU A 80 -4.46 8.20 -14.38
CA GLU A 80 -4.54 9.41 -13.57
C GLU A 80 -3.59 9.38 -12.38
N ALA A 81 -3.42 8.22 -11.79
CA ALA A 81 -2.57 8.08 -10.63
C ALA A 81 -1.08 8.10 -10.97
N ALA A 82 -0.70 7.45 -12.08
CA ALA A 82 0.66 7.54 -12.61
C ALA A 82 1.00 9.00 -13.02
N GLU A 83 0.08 9.68 -13.71
CA GLU A 83 0.23 11.09 -14.07
C GLU A 83 0.32 12.00 -12.83
N ALA A 84 -0.41 11.68 -11.75
CA ALA A 84 -0.31 12.41 -10.48
C ALA A 84 1.03 12.16 -9.77
N GLU A 85 1.57 10.95 -9.86
CA GLU A 85 2.89 10.59 -9.31
C GLU A 85 4.01 11.35 -10.01
N GLU A 86 4.05 11.27 -11.34
CA GLU A 86 5.07 11.90 -12.18
C GLU A 86 5.06 13.42 -11.97
N ARG A 87 3.88 14.04 -12.03
CA ARG A 87 3.72 15.47 -11.73
C ARG A 87 4.18 15.79 -10.31
N PHE A 88 3.85 14.95 -9.32
CA PHE A 88 4.30 15.19 -7.96
C PHE A 88 5.82 15.19 -7.87
N PHE A 89 6.51 14.18 -8.38
CA PHE A 89 7.98 14.11 -8.30
C PHE A 89 8.66 15.24 -9.06
N LEU A 90 8.13 15.61 -10.24
CA LEU A 90 8.62 16.75 -11.01
C LEU A 90 8.60 18.05 -10.18
N TRP A 91 7.46 18.40 -9.57
CA TRP A 91 7.32 19.60 -8.75
C TRP A 91 8.04 19.51 -7.40
N TYR A 92 8.09 18.31 -6.82
CA TYR A 92 8.76 18.05 -5.56
C TYR A 92 10.27 18.26 -5.69
N LEU A 93 10.89 17.68 -6.72
CA LEU A 93 12.32 17.80 -6.99
C LEU A 93 12.72 19.21 -7.45
N ALA A 94 11.85 19.90 -8.19
CA ALA A 94 12.13 21.24 -8.67
C ALA A 94 12.15 22.29 -7.54
N GLU A 95 11.12 22.29 -6.69
CA GLU A 95 10.89 23.41 -5.77
C GLU A 95 10.35 22.99 -4.40
N SER A 96 9.51 21.94 -4.32
CA SER A 96 8.69 21.72 -3.13
C SER A 96 9.39 20.98 -1.98
N TYR A 97 10.56 20.36 -2.22
CA TYR A 97 11.30 19.62 -1.19
C TYR A 97 11.88 20.52 -0.08
N LEU A 98 11.98 21.84 -0.32
CA LEU A 98 12.43 22.85 0.65
C LEU A 98 11.28 23.49 1.42
N PHE A 99 10.03 23.26 1.02
CA PHE A 99 8.90 23.91 1.67
C PHE A 99 8.72 23.35 3.09
N PRO A 100 8.58 24.21 4.13
CA PRO A 100 8.44 23.77 5.51
C PRO A 100 7.33 22.74 5.71
N GLU A 101 6.21 22.90 5.02
CA GLU A 101 5.05 22.03 5.12
C GLU A 101 5.30 20.65 4.48
N SER A 102 6.07 20.60 3.38
CA SER A 102 6.50 19.34 2.77
C SER A 102 7.44 18.59 3.70
N LEU A 103 8.44 19.28 4.28
CA LEU A 103 9.40 18.69 5.22
C LEU A 103 8.72 18.19 6.49
N ASP A 104 7.83 18.99 7.08
CA ASP A 104 7.05 18.64 8.26
C ASP A 104 6.14 17.41 8.00
N HIS A 105 5.49 17.34 6.83
CA HIS A 105 4.73 16.15 6.44
C HIS A 105 5.64 14.92 6.28
N MET A 106 6.79 15.09 5.64
CA MET A 106 7.77 14.02 5.47
C MET A 106 8.30 13.51 6.81
N ILE A 107 8.57 14.40 7.77
CA ILE A 107 8.95 14.05 9.14
C ILE A 107 7.86 13.20 9.81
N ARG A 108 6.60 13.67 9.79
CA ARG A 108 5.47 12.91 10.37
C ARG A 108 5.23 11.55 9.69
N ALA A 109 5.55 11.45 8.41
CA ALA A 109 5.43 10.21 7.63
C ALA A 109 6.66 9.30 7.75
N HIS A 110 7.74 9.75 8.40
CA HIS A 110 9.07 9.13 8.39
C HIS A 110 9.64 8.90 6.98
N GLY A 111 9.36 9.84 6.08
CA GLY A 111 9.76 9.81 4.68
C GLY A 111 8.68 9.26 3.74
N PHE A 112 9.13 8.74 2.59
CA PHE A 112 8.27 8.06 1.64
C PHE A 112 8.07 6.59 2.03
N CYS A 113 6.99 5.97 1.55
CA CYS A 113 6.86 4.51 1.66
C CYS A 113 7.93 3.84 0.80
N SER A 114 8.36 2.62 1.15
CA SER A 114 9.43 1.88 0.45
C SER A 114 9.37 1.96 -1.10
N PRO A 115 8.20 1.79 -1.76
CA PRO A 115 8.09 1.92 -3.21
C PRO A 115 8.35 3.34 -3.74
N HIS A 116 7.86 4.37 -3.06
CA HIS A 116 8.13 5.77 -3.43
C HIS A 116 9.54 6.23 -3.02
N THR A 117 10.14 5.61 -2.00
CA THR A 117 11.56 5.78 -1.71
C THR A 117 12.41 5.21 -2.84
N GLN A 118 12.06 4.04 -3.37
CA GLN A 118 12.75 3.45 -4.52
C GLN A 118 12.67 4.37 -5.75
N ALA A 119 11.47 4.83 -6.11
CA ALA A 119 11.28 5.79 -7.22
C ALA A 119 12.08 7.08 -6.99
N PHE A 120 12.08 7.60 -5.75
CA PHE A 120 12.87 8.78 -5.39
C PHE A 120 14.39 8.56 -5.47
N LEU A 121 14.88 7.34 -5.19
CA LEU A 121 16.30 6.99 -5.34
C LEU A 121 16.70 6.81 -6.81
N GLU A 122 15.78 6.35 -7.66
CA GLU A 122 16.00 6.13 -9.10
C GLU A 122 16.00 7.44 -9.89
N ASP A 123 15.01 8.31 -9.65
CA ASP A 123 14.82 9.55 -10.43
C ASP A 123 15.35 10.81 -9.72
N GLY A 124 15.67 10.71 -8.43
CA GLY A 124 16.08 11.86 -7.62
C GLY A 124 17.54 12.27 -7.79
N ILE A 125 17.80 13.56 -7.57
CA ILE A 125 19.17 14.08 -7.54
C ILE A 125 19.81 13.71 -6.19
N PRO A 126 21.01 13.09 -6.15
CA PRO A 126 21.64 12.63 -4.92
C PRO A 126 21.76 13.69 -3.81
N SER A 127 22.06 14.95 -4.16
CA SER A 127 22.11 16.07 -3.20
C SER A 127 20.74 16.40 -2.61
N THR A 128 19.68 16.40 -3.42
CA THR A 128 18.30 16.59 -2.95
C THR A 128 17.87 15.45 -2.02
N ILE A 129 18.21 14.21 -2.37
CA ILE A 129 17.94 13.04 -1.53
C ILE A 129 18.68 13.18 -0.20
N ALA A 130 19.99 13.44 -0.23
CA ALA A 130 20.80 13.62 0.98
C ALA A 130 20.24 14.74 1.87
N TYR A 131 19.81 15.86 1.26
CA TYR A 131 19.21 16.98 1.98
C TYR A 131 17.95 16.56 2.73
N VAL A 132 16.97 15.95 2.03
CA VAL A 132 15.71 15.49 2.65
C VAL A 132 15.99 14.48 3.76
N TYR A 133 16.85 13.50 3.49
CA TYR A 133 17.15 12.44 4.47
C TYR A 133 17.95 12.92 5.68
N ARG A 134 18.67 14.06 5.59
CA ARG A 134 19.30 14.67 6.76
C ARG A 134 18.24 15.14 7.77
N PHE A 135 17.17 15.81 7.33
CA PHE A 135 16.08 16.21 8.24
C PHE A 135 15.36 15.02 8.84
N LEU A 136 15.12 13.97 8.03
CA LEU A 136 14.48 12.76 8.51
C LEU A 136 15.36 12.01 9.51
N ALA A 137 16.67 11.92 9.28
CA ALA A 137 17.61 11.28 10.19
C ALA A 137 17.73 12.05 11.51
N ALA A 138 17.80 13.39 11.46
CA ALA A 138 17.82 14.22 12.65
C ALA A 138 16.52 14.08 13.47
N SER A 139 15.35 14.07 12.82
CA SER A 139 14.07 13.86 13.52
C SER A 139 13.93 12.45 14.09
N ALA A 140 14.41 11.43 13.38
CA ALA A 140 14.43 10.07 13.89
C ALA A 140 15.37 9.93 15.11
N LEU A 141 16.51 10.62 15.10
CA LEU A 141 17.44 10.66 16.22
C LEU A 141 16.78 11.24 17.48
N ASP A 142 16.12 12.40 17.36
CA ASP A 142 15.36 13.04 18.44
C ASP A 142 14.25 12.13 18.99
N ALA A 143 13.55 11.42 18.10
CA ALA A 143 12.54 10.45 18.51
C ALA A 143 13.15 9.28 19.31
N VAL A 144 14.31 8.73 18.92
CA VAL A 144 14.99 7.67 19.68
C VAL A 144 15.46 8.17 21.04
N GLU A 145 16.08 9.35 21.10
CA GLU A 145 16.57 9.96 22.34
C GLU A 145 15.43 10.21 23.33
N THR A 146 14.26 10.61 22.83
CA THR A 146 13.03 10.75 23.63
C THR A 146 12.59 9.41 24.24
N VAL A 147 12.73 8.30 23.51
CA VAL A 147 12.39 6.95 24.03
C VAL A 147 13.43 6.42 25.00
N GLU A 148 14.73 6.59 24.71
CA GLU A 148 15.85 6.13 25.54
C GLU A 148 15.94 6.86 26.90
N GLY A 149 15.31 8.04 27.03
CA GLY A 149 15.29 8.87 28.24
C GLY A 149 14.92 8.15 29.56
N PRO A 150 14.94 8.85 30.71
CA PRO A 150 14.95 8.23 32.06
C PRO A 150 13.85 7.17 32.25
N ARG A 151 14.20 6.09 32.98
CA ARG A 151 13.42 4.84 33.15
C ARG A 151 11.90 5.07 33.20
N ALA A 152 11.26 4.97 32.03
CA ALA A 152 9.81 5.03 31.89
C ALA A 152 9.20 3.64 32.11
N HIS A 153 8.06 3.59 32.81
CA HIS A 153 7.34 2.35 33.07
C HIS A 153 5.86 2.50 32.69
N GLY A 154 5.21 1.39 32.34
CA GLY A 154 3.77 1.34 32.11
C GLY A 154 3.31 2.20 30.93
N ARG A 155 2.41 3.17 31.18
CA ARG A 155 1.81 4.02 30.14
C ARG A 155 2.80 5.00 29.51
N GLU A 156 3.74 5.52 30.30
CA GLU A 156 4.75 6.49 29.83
C GLU A 156 5.64 5.88 28.74
N LEU A 157 6.12 4.65 28.95
CA LEU A 157 6.93 3.95 27.95
C LEU A 157 6.14 3.72 26.65
N ARG A 158 4.85 3.41 26.73
CA ARG A 158 3.99 3.23 25.55
C ARG A 158 3.82 4.53 24.78
N TYR A 159 3.66 5.66 25.48
CA TYR A 159 3.56 6.98 24.86
C TYR A 159 4.87 7.36 24.16
N ARG A 160 6.02 7.12 24.80
CA ARG A 160 7.33 7.35 24.18
C ARG A 160 7.54 6.49 22.93
N ILE A 161 7.25 5.19 23.01
CA ILE A 161 7.34 4.28 21.85
C ILE A 161 6.40 4.75 20.71
N ALA A 162 5.28 5.40 21.01
CA ALA A 162 4.38 5.94 20.00
C ALA A 162 5.07 6.97 19.07
N ALA A 163 6.09 7.69 19.55
CA ALA A 163 6.87 8.63 18.75
C ALA A 163 7.68 7.95 17.62
N LEU A 164 7.96 6.66 17.75
CA LEU A 164 8.65 5.88 16.71
C LEU A 164 7.71 5.49 15.56
N PHE A 165 6.39 5.65 15.70
CA PHE A 165 5.43 5.35 14.65
C PHE A 165 5.17 6.58 13.77
N PRO A 166 4.91 6.39 12.46
CA PRO A 166 4.47 7.48 11.62
C PRO A 166 3.09 7.97 12.04
N THR A 167 2.91 9.29 12.09
CA THR A 167 1.62 9.95 12.36
C THR A 167 0.95 10.44 11.07
N ALA A 168 1.67 10.43 9.96
CA ALA A 168 1.15 10.71 8.63
C ALA A 168 1.43 9.56 7.65
N SER A 169 0.68 9.51 6.55
CA SER A 169 0.99 8.63 5.41
C SER A 169 2.00 9.29 4.48
N CYS A 170 2.71 8.49 3.68
CA CYS A 170 3.62 8.93 2.62
C CYS A 170 3.01 10.10 1.80
N LEU A 171 3.80 11.18 1.62
CA LEU A 171 3.34 12.40 0.96
C LEU A 171 2.85 12.13 -0.47
N VAL A 172 3.58 11.33 -1.25
CA VAL A 172 3.17 10.96 -2.62
C VAL A 172 1.84 10.23 -2.60
N CYS A 173 1.67 9.24 -1.71
CA CYS A 173 0.41 8.51 -1.56
C CYS A 173 -0.76 9.44 -1.20
N VAL A 174 -0.55 10.42 -0.32
CA VAL A 174 -1.58 11.42 0.03
C VAL A 174 -1.98 12.24 -1.20
N ARG A 175 -1.00 12.70 -1.98
CA ARG A 175 -1.25 13.49 -3.20
C ARG A 175 -1.97 12.70 -4.29
N GLN A 176 -1.52 11.48 -4.55
CA GLN A 176 -2.16 10.56 -5.48
C GLN A 176 -3.60 10.25 -5.05
N ASN A 177 -3.82 9.90 -3.79
CA ASN A 177 -5.16 9.59 -3.28
C ASN A 177 -6.10 10.81 -3.34
N ALA A 178 -5.59 12.02 -3.08
CA ALA A 178 -6.38 13.24 -3.22
C ALA A 178 -6.79 13.48 -4.68
N HIS A 179 -5.86 13.33 -5.64
CA HIS A 179 -6.15 13.43 -7.08
C HIS A 179 -7.18 12.38 -7.51
N LEU A 180 -6.99 11.12 -7.10
CA LEU A 180 -7.93 10.06 -7.44
C LEU A 180 -9.30 10.29 -6.83
N THR A 181 -9.39 10.69 -5.56
CA THR A 181 -10.67 11.02 -4.93
C THR A 181 -11.43 12.07 -5.75
N TYR A 182 -10.74 13.07 -6.30
CA TYR A 182 -11.34 14.06 -7.19
C TYR A 182 -11.85 13.44 -8.50
N VAL A 183 -11.02 12.65 -9.19
CA VAL A 183 -11.40 11.96 -10.43
C VAL A 183 -12.57 11.01 -10.20
N GLU A 184 -12.57 10.25 -9.11
CA GLU A 184 -13.64 9.33 -8.71
C GLU A 184 -14.97 10.06 -8.51
N GLN A 185 -14.94 11.24 -7.86
CA GLN A 185 -16.13 12.07 -7.69
C GLN A 185 -16.66 12.59 -9.02
N LEU A 186 -15.80 13.03 -9.93
CA LEU A 186 -16.19 13.44 -11.28
C LEU A 186 -16.78 12.27 -12.07
N LEU A 187 -16.13 11.10 -12.03
CA LEU A 187 -16.61 9.88 -12.68
C LEU A 187 -17.98 9.48 -12.13
N ALA A 188 -18.18 9.50 -10.81
CA ALA A 188 -19.46 9.19 -10.20
C ALA A 188 -20.58 10.20 -10.58
N ARG A 189 -20.25 11.48 -10.81
CA ARG A 189 -21.20 12.48 -11.32
C ARG A 189 -21.56 12.20 -12.78
N LEU A 190 -20.57 11.96 -13.62
CA LEU A 190 -20.71 11.64 -15.04
C LEU A 190 -21.54 10.36 -15.24
N LEU A 191 -21.30 9.32 -14.45
CA LEU A 191 -22.11 8.08 -14.47
C LEU A 191 -23.55 8.29 -14.00
N ARG A 192 -23.88 9.37 -13.28
CA ARG A 192 -25.25 9.71 -12.87
C ARG A 192 -25.99 10.56 -13.90
N ASP A 193 -25.28 11.31 -14.72
CA ASP A 193 -25.88 12.20 -15.70
C ASP A 193 -26.49 11.42 -16.87
N ARG A 194 -27.82 11.43 -16.96
CA ARG A 194 -28.56 10.72 -18.01
C ARG A 194 -28.31 11.28 -19.41
N LYS A 195 -27.89 12.54 -19.53
CA LYS A 195 -27.62 13.18 -20.81
C LYS A 195 -26.26 12.77 -21.38
N VAL A 196 -25.27 12.59 -20.50
CA VAL A 196 -23.89 12.23 -20.90
C VAL A 196 -23.74 10.71 -21.08
N ARG A 197 -24.52 9.90 -20.37
CA ARG A 197 -24.48 8.42 -20.46
C ARG A 197 -24.45 7.85 -21.88
N PRO A 198 -25.27 8.31 -22.84
CA PRO A 198 -25.25 7.79 -24.21
C PRO A 198 -23.94 8.08 -24.96
N GLU A 199 -23.19 9.08 -24.52
CA GLU A 199 -21.89 9.49 -25.10
C GLU A 199 -20.71 8.73 -24.49
N LEU A 200 -20.95 7.93 -23.45
CA LEU A 200 -19.89 7.17 -22.81
C LEU A 200 -19.49 5.97 -23.68
N PRO A 201 -18.18 5.66 -23.74
CA PRO A 201 -17.72 4.47 -24.42
C PRO A 201 -18.35 3.22 -23.78
N PRO A 202 -18.71 2.19 -24.58
CA PRO A 202 -19.35 0.98 -24.06
C PRO A 202 -18.49 0.25 -23.02
N SER A 203 -17.17 0.29 -23.18
CA SER A 203 -16.18 -0.22 -22.23
C SER A 203 -15.66 0.89 -21.31
N LEU A 204 -16.44 1.26 -20.29
CA LEU A 204 -16.00 2.13 -19.20
C LEU A 204 -14.99 1.39 -18.33
N ALA A 205 -13.72 1.46 -18.73
CA ALA A 205 -12.74 0.51 -18.25
C ALA A 205 -12.03 1.02 -16.97
N VAL A 206 -12.43 0.44 -15.83
CA VAL A 206 -11.70 0.54 -14.56
C VAL A 206 -11.23 -0.85 -14.16
N CYS A 207 -9.95 -0.99 -13.78
CA CYS A 207 -9.43 -2.25 -13.31
C CYS A 207 -10.11 -2.68 -12.00
N LEU A 208 -10.03 -3.97 -11.69
CA LEU A 208 -10.64 -4.57 -10.52
C LEU A 208 -10.30 -3.84 -9.20
N PRO A 209 -9.04 -3.47 -8.90
CA PRO A 209 -8.71 -2.70 -7.70
C PRO A 209 -9.49 -1.38 -7.62
N HIS A 210 -9.60 -0.66 -8.73
CA HIS A 210 -10.30 0.61 -8.81
C HIS A 210 -11.82 0.46 -8.79
N LEU A 211 -12.38 -0.57 -9.42
CA LEU A 211 -13.80 -0.88 -9.30
C LEU A 211 -14.18 -1.18 -7.84
N ARG A 212 -13.37 -1.99 -7.15
CA ARG A 212 -13.56 -2.32 -5.73
C ARG A 212 -13.50 -1.08 -4.84
N ALA A 213 -12.58 -0.16 -5.12
CA ALA A 213 -12.45 1.10 -4.39
C ALA A 213 -13.63 2.05 -4.61
N LEU A 214 -14.10 2.16 -5.85
CA LEU A 214 -15.24 3.00 -6.23
C LEU A 214 -16.58 2.48 -5.70
N ALA A 215 -16.75 1.16 -5.62
CA ALA A 215 -18.03 0.51 -5.37
C ALA A 215 -18.85 1.06 -4.17
N PRO A 216 -18.24 1.43 -3.02
CA PRO A 216 -18.96 2.03 -1.89
C PRO A 216 -19.63 3.39 -2.19
N PHE A 217 -19.18 4.10 -3.22
CA PHE A 217 -19.65 5.45 -3.59
C PHE A 217 -20.64 5.45 -4.77
N LEU A 218 -20.75 4.32 -5.47
CA LEU A 218 -21.61 4.16 -6.64
C LEU A 218 -23.05 3.82 -6.24
N ASP A 219 -24.00 4.25 -7.06
CA ASP A 219 -25.36 3.70 -7.00
C ASP A 219 -25.44 2.38 -7.79
N GLN A 220 -26.58 1.71 -7.66
CA GLN A 220 -26.84 0.39 -8.26
C GLN A 220 -26.60 0.37 -9.78
N HIS A 221 -26.91 1.46 -10.49
CA HIS A 221 -26.77 1.52 -11.94
C HIS A 221 -25.33 1.79 -12.37
N ALA A 222 -24.67 2.76 -11.72
CA ALA A 222 -23.28 3.07 -12.01
C ALA A 222 -22.36 1.85 -11.72
N LEU A 223 -22.61 1.14 -10.61
CA LEU A 223 -21.86 -0.08 -10.31
C LEU A 223 -22.12 -1.20 -11.33
N GLN A 224 -23.36 -1.35 -11.80
CA GLN A 224 -23.68 -2.33 -12.83
C GLN A 224 -22.92 -2.02 -14.13
N LEU A 225 -22.92 -0.75 -14.58
CA LEU A 225 -22.23 -0.34 -15.79
C LEU A 225 -20.73 -0.66 -15.73
N LEU A 226 -20.05 -0.26 -14.65
CA LEU A 226 -18.61 -0.52 -14.51
C LEU A 226 -18.29 -2.02 -14.34
N ALA A 227 -19.15 -2.78 -13.64
CA ALA A 227 -18.96 -4.22 -13.49
C ALA A 227 -19.11 -4.97 -14.82
N THR A 228 -20.13 -4.61 -15.62
CA THR A 228 -20.31 -5.15 -16.97
C THR A 228 -19.15 -4.77 -17.88
N GLY A 229 -18.72 -3.51 -17.88
CA GLY A 229 -17.61 -3.03 -18.69
C GLY A 229 -16.29 -3.75 -18.36
N LEU A 230 -15.95 -3.89 -17.06
CA LEU A 230 -14.77 -4.65 -16.66
C LEU A 230 -14.87 -6.14 -17.04
N ARG A 231 -16.06 -6.75 -16.93
CA ARG A 231 -16.27 -8.13 -17.37
C ARG A 231 -15.98 -8.31 -18.86
N GLU A 232 -16.46 -7.39 -19.69
CA GLU A 232 -16.21 -7.40 -21.14
C GLU A 232 -14.72 -7.19 -21.44
N CYS A 233 -14.06 -6.25 -20.77
CA CYS A 233 -12.62 -6.06 -20.87
C CYS A 233 -11.83 -7.32 -20.49
N LEU A 234 -12.21 -8.00 -19.39
CA LEU A 234 -11.58 -9.25 -18.98
C LEU A 234 -11.84 -10.39 -19.96
N ALA A 235 -13.07 -10.53 -20.46
CA ALA A 235 -13.43 -11.59 -21.41
C ALA A 235 -12.66 -11.45 -22.74
N ALA A 236 -12.43 -10.22 -23.20
CA ALA A 236 -11.67 -9.92 -24.41
C ALA A 236 -10.14 -9.86 -24.20
N ALA A 237 -9.66 -9.80 -22.95
CA ALA A 237 -8.25 -9.64 -22.65
C ALA A 237 -7.44 -10.92 -22.94
N ASP A 238 -6.28 -10.75 -23.56
CA ASP A 238 -5.22 -11.75 -23.57
C ASP A 238 -4.61 -11.93 -22.15
N PRO A 239 -3.76 -12.94 -21.91
CA PRO A 239 -3.15 -13.15 -20.60
C PRO A 239 -2.31 -11.99 -20.07
N ARG A 240 -1.71 -11.16 -20.92
CA ARG A 240 -0.91 -9.99 -20.52
C ARG A 240 -1.80 -8.83 -20.11
N ALA A 241 -2.80 -8.51 -20.92
CA ALA A 241 -3.80 -7.49 -20.64
C ALA A 241 -4.63 -7.83 -19.40
N THR A 242 -4.87 -9.12 -19.15
CA THR A 242 -5.55 -9.61 -17.93
C THR A 242 -4.87 -9.09 -16.67
N ARG A 243 -3.53 -9.13 -16.61
CA ARG A 243 -2.72 -8.66 -15.46
C ARG A 243 -3.07 -7.21 -15.11
N SER A 244 -3.17 -6.35 -16.12
CA SER A 244 -3.49 -4.92 -15.93
C SER A 244 -4.92 -4.70 -15.45
N TRP A 245 -5.87 -5.52 -15.89
CA TRP A 245 -7.27 -5.44 -15.44
C TRP A 245 -7.48 -6.01 -14.04
N THR A 246 -6.72 -7.03 -13.63
CA THR A 246 -6.89 -7.71 -12.34
C THR A 246 -6.04 -7.09 -11.23
N TRP A 247 -4.82 -6.67 -11.56
CA TRP A 247 -3.85 -6.13 -10.59
C TRP A 247 -3.59 -4.63 -10.78
N GLY A 248 -4.17 -3.99 -11.80
CA GLY A 248 -3.89 -2.58 -12.08
C GLY A 248 -2.52 -2.37 -12.69
N THR A 249 -1.96 -1.16 -12.55
CA THR A 249 -0.63 -0.85 -13.10
C THR A 249 0.45 -1.56 -12.29
N PRO A 250 1.50 -2.10 -12.94
CA PRO A 250 2.61 -2.69 -12.23
C PRO A 250 3.23 -1.67 -11.26
N PRO A 251 3.47 -2.03 -9.98
CA PRO A 251 4.28 -1.21 -9.06
C PRO A 251 5.71 -1.04 -9.59
N PRO A 252 6.54 -0.10 -9.09
CA PRO A 252 7.97 -0.10 -9.39
C PRO A 252 8.55 -1.46 -9.04
N PRO A 253 9.58 -1.92 -9.77
CA PRO A 253 10.26 -3.14 -9.43
C PRO A 253 10.73 -3.05 -7.98
N THR A 254 10.29 -3.98 -7.14
CA THR A 254 10.98 -4.23 -5.88
C THR A 254 12.25 -4.99 -6.19
N PRO A 255 13.37 -4.71 -5.51
CA PRO A 255 14.62 -5.41 -5.74
C PRO A 255 14.46 -6.93 -5.67
N ALA A 256 15.33 -7.63 -6.39
CA ALA A 256 15.33 -9.09 -6.47
C ALA A 256 15.41 -9.70 -5.06
N THR A 257 14.72 -10.82 -4.88
CA THR A 257 14.79 -11.59 -3.64
C THR A 257 16.27 -11.85 -3.32
N PRO A 258 16.77 -11.45 -2.14
CA PRO A 258 18.14 -11.76 -1.78
C PRO A 258 18.37 -13.28 -1.83
N GLU A 259 19.57 -13.69 -2.20
CA GLU A 259 19.94 -15.12 -2.21
C GLU A 259 19.58 -15.74 -0.86
N ILE A 260 18.89 -16.87 -0.93
CA ILE A 260 18.47 -17.61 0.25
C ILE A 260 19.74 -18.12 0.93
N CYS A 261 20.05 -17.60 2.13
CA CYS A 261 21.03 -18.25 3.00
C CYS A 261 20.45 -19.60 3.39
N VAL A 262 20.82 -20.67 2.67
CA VAL A 262 20.50 -22.03 3.04
C VAL A 262 21.15 -22.28 4.38
N ALA A 263 20.34 -22.57 5.41
CA ALA A 263 20.86 -22.95 6.71
C ALA A 263 21.68 -24.23 6.53
N ASP A 264 22.95 -24.16 6.91
CA ASP A 264 23.79 -25.35 7.06
C ASP A 264 23.12 -26.30 8.07
N GLU A 265 22.94 -27.57 7.70
CA GLU A 265 22.30 -28.60 8.53
C GLU A 265 22.94 -28.73 9.92
N HIS A 266 24.17 -28.25 10.08
CA HIS A 266 24.94 -28.30 11.33
C HIS A 266 24.94 -26.98 12.12
N SER A 267 24.26 -25.92 11.65
CA SER A 267 24.25 -24.61 12.29
C SER A 267 23.24 -24.57 13.46
N THR A 268 23.67 -24.06 14.62
CA THR A 268 22.70 -23.75 15.70
C THR A 268 21.80 -22.58 15.29
N THR A 269 20.65 -22.42 15.97
CA THR A 269 19.78 -21.25 15.76
C THR A 269 20.52 -19.93 16.05
N LEU A 270 21.40 -19.89 17.05
CA LEU A 270 22.18 -18.69 17.38
C LEU A 270 23.26 -18.39 16.33
N ASP A 271 23.88 -19.41 15.73
CA ASP A 271 24.78 -19.22 14.57
C ASP A 271 24.03 -18.63 13.37
N ALA A 272 22.82 -19.15 13.08
CA ALA A 272 21.99 -18.66 12.00
C ALA A 272 21.58 -17.19 12.21
N VAL A 273 21.18 -16.82 13.44
CA VAL A 273 20.85 -15.42 13.79
C VAL A 273 22.08 -14.51 13.60
N ARG A 274 23.26 -14.93 14.07
CA ARG A 274 24.49 -14.15 13.88
C ARG A 274 24.82 -13.92 12.40
N LYS A 275 24.72 -14.96 11.56
CA LYS A 275 24.91 -14.84 10.11
C LYS A 275 23.93 -13.85 9.49
N VAL A 276 22.64 -13.95 9.85
CA VAL A 276 21.60 -13.04 9.36
C VAL A 276 21.87 -11.60 9.78
N LEU A 277 22.29 -11.35 11.02
CA LEU A 277 22.58 -10.00 11.51
C LEU A 277 23.85 -9.39 10.91
N ALA A 278 24.82 -10.22 10.53
CA ALA A 278 26.05 -9.78 9.85
C ALA A 278 25.83 -9.35 8.40
N THR A 279 24.71 -9.75 7.77
CA THR A 279 24.37 -9.32 6.40
C THR A 279 23.89 -7.86 6.39
N PRO A 280 24.43 -6.99 5.51
CA PRO A 280 24.00 -5.59 5.38
C PRO A 280 22.50 -5.43 5.10
N GLY A 281 21.89 -4.41 5.70
CA GLY A 281 20.47 -4.08 5.66
C GLY A 281 19.69 -4.60 6.86
N CYS A 282 18.37 -4.41 6.85
CA CYS A 282 17.50 -4.88 7.92
C CYS A 282 17.22 -6.39 7.81
N ALA A 283 17.56 -7.15 8.85
CA ALA A 283 17.29 -8.59 8.92
C ALA A 283 15.79 -8.94 8.78
N VAL A 284 14.91 -8.06 9.24
CA VAL A 284 13.46 -8.27 9.18
C VAL A 284 12.92 -8.00 7.78
N CYS A 285 13.31 -6.90 7.12
CA CYS A 285 12.97 -6.65 5.71
C CYS A 285 13.41 -7.82 4.84
N ARG A 286 14.66 -8.29 4.99
CA ARG A 286 15.17 -9.44 4.23
C ARG A 286 14.33 -10.70 4.45
N ALA A 287 13.95 -10.99 5.70
CA ALA A 287 13.11 -12.15 5.99
C ALA A 287 11.72 -12.05 5.34
N GLU A 288 11.11 -10.86 5.29
CA GLU A 288 9.88 -10.62 4.54
C GLU A 288 10.08 -10.90 3.04
N ALA A 289 11.14 -10.33 2.44
CA ALA A 289 11.45 -10.49 1.03
C ALA A 289 11.70 -11.97 0.66
N VAL A 290 12.47 -12.70 1.48
CA VAL A 290 12.70 -14.14 1.30
C VAL A 290 11.39 -14.92 1.38
N ALA A 291 10.52 -14.63 2.34
CA ALA A 291 9.23 -15.31 2.46
C ALA A 291 8.30 -15.06 1.25
N VAL A 292 8.32 -13.83 0.72
CA VAL A 292 7.62 -13.49 -0.53
C VAL A 292 8.14 -14.34 -1.70
N GLY A 293 9.46 -14.36 -1.90
CA GLY A 293 10.08 -15.12 -2.98
C GLY A 293 9.86 -16.62 -2.87
N GLN A 294 9.97 -17.19 -1.65
CA GLN A 294 9.69 -18.60 -1.39
C GLN A 294 8.24 -18.98 -1.73
N TYR A 295 7.27 -18.13 -1.35
CA TYR A 295 5.86 -18.38 -1.67
C TYR A 295 5.62 -18.31 -3.18
N ILE A 296 6.18 -17.31 -3.87
CA ILE A 296 6.03 -17.17 -5.32
C ILE A 296 6.63 -18.38 -6.04
N ALA A 297 7.85 -18.80 -5.69
CA ALA A 297 8.49 -19.97 -6.26
C ALA A 297 7.73 -21.28 -5.96
N TRP A 298 7.12 -21.40 -4.79
CA TRP A 298 6.22 -22.51 -4.48
C TRP A 298 4.97 -22.47 -5.37
N LEU A 299 4.29 -21.32 -5.47
CA LEU A 299 3.08 -21.17 -6.28
C LEU A 299 3.34 -21.48 -7.76
N GLU A 300 4.48 -21.04 -8.30
CA GLU A 300 4.92 -21.39 -9.65
C GLU A 300 5.04 -22.90 -9.83
N ARG A 301 5.77 -23.58 -8.92
CA ARG A 301 5.88 -25.05 -8.96
C ARG A 301 4.52 -25.75 -8.90
N GLU A 302 3.62 -25.31 -8.04
CA GLU A 302 2.26 -25.87 -7.94
C GLU A 302 1.44 -25.70 -9.22
N ILE A 303 1.56 -24.54 -9.89
CA ILE A 303 0.90 -24.30 -11.17
C ILE A 303 1.41 -25.28 -12.24
N HIS A 304 2.71 -25.57 -12.27
CA HIS A 304 3.27 -26.54 -13.22
C HIS A 304 2.91 -27.99 -12.88
N THR A 305 2.92 -28.38 -11.61
CA THR A 305 2.68 -29.77 -11.19
C THR A 305 1.21 -30.17 -11.23
N ALA A 306 0.30 -29.22 -10.99
CA ALA A 306 -1.14 -29.49 -10.92
C ALA A 306 -1.96 -28.33 -11.54
N PRO A 307 -1.91 -28.15 -12.88
CA PRO A 307 -2.55 -27.02 -13.56
C PRO A 307 -4.08 -26.97 -13.40
N ASN A 308 -4.71 -28.08 -12.98
CA ASN A 308 -6.16 -28.21 -12.78
C ASN A 308 -6.57 -28.32 -11.29
N ALA A 309 -5.64 -28.15 -10.33
CA ALA A 309 -5.89 -28.27 -8.89
C ALA A 309 -6.02 -26.92 -8.17
N THR A 310 -6.49 -26.98 -6.92
CA THR A 310 -7.02 -25.89 -6.10
C THR A 310 -5.97 -24.94 -5.50
N TRP A 311 -5.17 -24.26 -6.32
CA TRP A 311 -4.43 -23.07 -5.88
C TRP A 311 -5.36 -21.84 -5.71
N HIS A 312 -6.59 -22.04 -5.25
CA HIS A 312 -7.60 -20.98 -5.06
C HIS A 312 -7.11 -19.82 -4.19
N SER A 313 -6.18 -20.09 -3.26
CA SER A 313 -5.50 -19.04 -2.47
C SER A 313 -4.70 -18.08 -3.36
N GLY A 314 -4.09 -18.57 -4.44
CA GLY A 314 -3.38 -17.79 -5.46
C GLY A 314 -4.29 -16.90 -6.33
N LEU A 315 -5.60 -17.15 -6.37
CA LEU A 315 -6.55 -16.24 -7.05
C LEU A 315 -6.75 -14.92 -6.28
N ALA A 316 -6.32 -14.87 -5.00
CA ALA A 316 -6.46 -13.72 -4.12
C ALA A 316 -5.16 -12.91 -3.96
N LEU A 317 -4.22 -13.01 -4.91
CA LEU A 317 -3.04 -12.15 -4.90
C LEU A 317 -3.46 -10.66 -4.94
N CYS A 318 -2.86 -9.86 -4.07
CA CYS A 318 -3.02 -8.41 -4.14
C CYS A 318 -2.28 -7.87 -5.37
N PRO A 319 -2.60 -6.64 -5.84
CA PRO A 319 -1.90 -5.98 -6.94
C PRO A 319 -0.38 -6.12 -6.92
N SER A 320 0.25 -5.82 -5.78
CA SER A 320 1.71 -5.88 -5.61
C SER A 320 2.26 -7.28 -5.84
N HIS A 321 1.70 -8.30 -5.18
CA HIS A 321 2.20 -9.66 -5.25
C HIS A 321 1.83 -10.37 -6.57
N GLY A 322 0.73 -9.98 -7.21
CA GLY A 322 0.39 -10.43 -8.56
C GLY A 322 1.44 -9.97 -9.58
N TRP A 323 1.86 -8.71 -9.51
CA TRP A 323 2.92 -8.18 -10.36
C TRP A 323 4.32 -8.69 -10.01
N GLN A 324 4.62 -8.94 -8.74
CA GLN A 324 5.86 -9.62 -8.37
C GLN A 324 5.91 -11.03 -8.95
N PHE A 325 4.82 -11.81 -8.83
CA PHE A 325 4.71 -13.12 -9.48
C PHE A 325 4.92 -13.01 -10.99
N ALA A 326 4.27 -12.04 -11.65
CA ALA A 326 4.39 -11.82 -13.09
C ALA A 326 5.81 -11.43 -13.56
N ARG A 327 6.67 -10.97 -12.66
CA ARG A 327 8.07 -10.58 -12.94
C ARG A 327 9.06 -11.70 -12.68
N SER A 328 8.79 -12.55 -11.69
CA SER A 328 9.76 -13.55 -11.22
C SER A 328 9.49 -14.98 -11.68
N ALA A 329 8.23 -15.32 -12.00
CA ALA A 329 7.85 -16.66 -12.44
C ALA A 329 7.97 -16.82 -13.96
N ALA A 330 8.05 -18.07 -14.43
CA ALA A 330 8.02 -18.41 -15.85
C ALA A 330 6.73 -17.92 -16.55
N GLU A 331 6.86 -17.44 -17.78
CA GLU A 331 5.75 -16.79 -18.52
C GLU A 331 4.54 -17.71 -18.73
N ASP A 332 4.73 -19.03 -18.82
CA ASP A 332 3.63 -20.00 -18.91
C ASP A 332 2.89 -20.15 -17.57
N ALA A 333 3.59 -20.18 -16.44
CA ALA A 333 2.95 -20.15 -15.11
C ALA A 333 2.17 -18.84 -14.89
N VAL A 334 2.74 -17.70 -15.30
CA VAL A 334 2.05 -16.40 -15.27
C VAL A 334 0.82 -16.40 -16.15
N THR A 335 0.90 -17.01 -17.34
CA THR A 335 -0.23 -17.15 -18.25
C THR A 335 -1.35 -18.01 -17.65
N GLN A 336 -1.02 -19.16 -17.06
CA GLN A 336 -2.00 -20.03 -16.41
C GLN A 336 -2.68 -19.34 -15.22
N LEU A 337 -1.91 -18.65 -14.38
CA LEU A 337 -2.43 -17.85 -13.28
C LEU A 337 -3.39 -16.76 -13.79
N ALA A 338 -2.97 -15.99 -14.80
CA ALA A 338 -3.79 -14.95 -15.40
C ALA A 338 -5.10 -15.51 -15.95
N VAL A 339 -5.08 -16.65 -16.65
CA VAL A 339 -6.28 -17.29 -17.17
C VAL A 339 -7.26 -17.67 -16.06
N ALA A 340 -6.82 -18.29 -14.97
CA ALA A 340 -7.75 -18.65 -13.90
C ALA A 340 -8.27 -17.42 -13.14
N VAL A 341 -7.42 -16.42 -12.89
CA VAL A 341 -7.85 -15.13 -12.29
C VAL A 341 -8.90 -14.46 -13.18
N ARG A 342 -8.71 -14.47 -14.50
CA ARG A 342 -9.69 -13.96 -15.48
C ARG A 342 -11.01 -14.71 -15.38
N LEU A 343 -11.00 -16.03 -15.39
CA LEU A 343 -12.22 -16.85 -15.31
C LEU A 343 -12.97 -16.58 -14.00
N PHE A 344 -12.25 -16.62 -12.86
CA PHE A 344 -12.81 -16.34 -11.54
C PHE A 344 -13.50 -14.97 -11.45
N TRP A 345 -12.82 -13.91 -11.92
CA TRP A 345 -13.38 -12.56 -11.86
C TRP A 345 -14.46 -12.30 -12.90
N THR A 346 -14.38 -12.91 -14.08
CA THR A 346 -15.42 -12.78 -15.11
C THR A 346 -16.74 -13.36 -14.60
N GLU A 347 -16.71 -14.54 -13.97
CA GLU A 347 -17.87 -15.17 -13.34
C GLU A 347 -18.43 -14.31 -12.19
N ARG A 348 -17.59 -13.89 -11.25
CA ARG A 348 -18.00 -13.04 -10.12
C ARG A 348 -18.60 -11.70 -10.56
N LEU A 349 -18.07 -11.08 -11.61
CA LEU A 349 -18.59 -9.83 -12.16
C LEU A 349 -19.92 -10.05 -12.90
N ALA A 350 -20.10 -11.19 -13.56
CA ALA A 350 -21.38 -11.56 -14.17
C ALA A 350 -22.47 -11.68 -13.09
N GLU A 351 -22.20 -12.42 -12.01
CA GLU A 351 -23.14 -12.54 -10.89
C GLU A 351 -23.45 -11.21 -10.22
N LEU A 352 -22.44 -10.34 -10.06
CA LEU A 352 -22.64 -8.99 -9.53
C LEU A 352 -23.56 -8.18 -10.44
N ALA A 353 -23.31 -8.19 -11.75
CA ALA A 353 -24.14 -7.47 -12.72
C ALA A 353 -25.58 -8.00 -12.76
N GLU A 354 -25.78 -9.31 -12.70
CA GLU A 354 -27.09 -9.96 -12.61
C GLU A 354 -27.83 -9.59 -11.33
N ALA A 355 -27.17 -9.68 -10.17
CA ALA A 355 -27.75 -9.32 -8.88
C ALA A 355 -28.16 -7.83 -8.83
N LEU A 356 -27.32 -6.95 -9.40
CA LEU A 356 -27.64 -5.53 -9.53
C LEU A 356 -28.77 -5.27 -10.53
N THR A 357 -28.96 -6.11 -11.55
CA THR A 357 -30.05 -6.01 -12.52
C THR A 357 -31.38 -6.47 -11.92
N ALA A 358 -31.35 -7.59 -11.19
CA ALA A 358 -32.53 -8.20 -10.58
C ALA A 358 -33.11 -7.34 -9.43
N ALA A 359 -32.28 -6.56 -8.74
CA ALA A 359 -32.74 -5.72 -7.64
C ALA A 359 -33.66 -4.56 -8.13
N PRO A 360 -34.80 -4.31 -7.46
CA PRO A 360 -35.84 -3.43 -7.97
C PRO A 360 -35.38 -1.97 -8.08
N ARG A 361 -35.68 -1.33 -9.21
CA ARG A 361 -35.40 0.08 -9.49
C ARG A 361 -36.69 0.85 -9.73
N GLY A 362 -36.71 2.13 -9.36
CA GLY A 362 -37.82 3.03 -9.62
C GLY A 362 -38.92 3.00 -8.56
N GLY A 363 -40.13 3.45 -8.95
CA GLY A 363 -41.24 3.71 -8.05
C GLY A 363 -41.85 2.47 -7.36
N LEU A 364 -42.76 2.73 -6.42
CA LEU A 364 -43.39 1.72 -5.55
C LEU A 364 -43.99 0.53 -6.31
N GLY A 365 -44.62 0.75 -7.47
CA GLY A 365 -45.21 -0.35 -8.26
C GLY A 365 -44.20 -1.43 -8.70
N ARG A 366 -43.00 -1.04 -9.16
CA ARG A 366 -41.95 -1.99 -9.54
C ARG A 366 -41.35 -2.72 -8.34
N ARG A 367 -41.28 -2.04 -7.19
CA ARG A 367 -40.87 -2.63 -5.92
C ARG A 367 -41.86 -3.68 -5.44
N TRP A 368 -43.17 -3.41 -5.54
CA TRP A 368 -44.23 -4.37 -5.21
C TRP A 368 -44.25 -5.58 -6.14
N ALA A 369 -44.05 -5.37 -7.45
CA ALA A 369 -43.93 -6.46 -8.41
C ALA A 369 -42.74 -7.39 -8.08
N PHE A 370 -41.59 -6.82 -7.70
CA PHE A 370 -40.44 -7.60 -7.22
C PHE A 370 -40.79 -8.43 -5.98
N VAL A 371 -41.40 -7.81 -4.95
CA VAL A 371 -41.78 -8.52 -3.72
C VAL A 371 -42.67 -9.72 -4.02
N ARG A 372 -43.70 -9.54 -4.87
CA ARG A 372 -44.62 -10.60 -5.26
C ARG A 372 -43.90 -11.75 -5.96
N ALA A 373 -43.08 -11.43 -6.97
CA ALA A 373 -42.33 -12.42 -7.73
C ALA A 373 -41.28 -13.18 -6.91
N THR A 374 -40.73 -12.57 -5.84
CA THR A 374 -39.80 -13.26 -4.92
C THR A 374 -40.52 -14.22 -3.97
N ILE A 375 -41.74 -13.87 -3.52
CA ILE A 375 -42.56 -14.74 -2.67
C ILE A 375 -43.01 -15.99 -3.44
N GLU A 376 -43.38 -15.82 -4.71
CA GLU A 376 -43.81 -16.94 -5.58
C GLU A 376 -42.67 -17.94 -5.86
N ARG A 377 -41.41 -17.48 -5.86
CA ARG A 377 -40.23 -18.30 -6.18
C ARG A 377 -39.58 -19.02 -5.00
N ARG A 378 -39.89 -18.65 -3.76
CA ARG A 378 -39.23 -19.25 -2.58
C ARG A 378 -40.06 -20.37 -1.96
N HIS A 379 -39.47 -21.55 -1.86
CA HIS A 379 -39.98 -22.64 -1.03
C HIS A 379 -39.60 -22.36 0.43
N GLY A 380 -40.59 -22.11 1.29
CA GLY A 380 -40.37 -21.77 2.70
C GLY A 380 -41.54 -20.99 3.31
N SER A 381 -41.36 -20.42 4.51
CA SER A 381 -42.41 -19.64 5.15
C SER A 381 -42.70 -18.38 4.32
N ARG A 382 -43.97 -18.21 3.91
CA ARG A 382 -44.40 -17.02 3.13
C ARG A 382 -44.06 -15.71 3.86
N ARG A 383 -44.06 -15.73 5.20
CA ARG A 383 -43.75 -14.58 6.04
C ARG A 383 -42.27 -14.18 5.97
N GLU A 384 -41.33 -15.11 6.07
CA GLU A 384 -39.89 -14.79 5.96
C GLU A 384 -39.52 -14.38 4.53
N ALA A 385 -40.12 -15.02 3.52
CA ALA A 385 -39.95 -14.64 2.12
C ALA A 385 -40.45 -13.21 1.87
N PHE A 386 -41.63 -12.86 2.38
CA PHE A 386 -42.17 -11.50 2.32
C PHE A 386 -41.26 -10.49 3.03
N LEU A 387 -40.85 -10.75 4.27
CA LEU A 387 -40.01 -9.82 5.04
C LEU A 387 -38.66 -9.58 4.36
N THR A 388 -38.02 -10.63 3.83
CA THR A 388 -36.76 -10.50 3.09
C THR A 388 -36.94 -9.69 1.81
N ALA A 389 -37.97 -10.00 1.02
CA ALA A 389 -38.24 -9.33 -0.24
C ALA A 389 -38.64 -7.86 -0.04
N ALA A 390 -39.47 -7.56 0.97
CA ALA A 390 -39.84 -6.19 1.33
C ALA A 390 -38.63 -5.39 1.83
N ALA A 391 -37.80 -5.99 2.69
CA ALA A 391 -36.56 -5.35 3.17
C ALA A 391 -35.60 -5.04 2.02
N GLU A 392 -35.53 -5.89 0.99
CA GLU A 392 -34.73 -5.69 -0.21
C GLU A 392 -35.32 -4.64 -1.16
N ALA A 393 -36.64 -4.64 -1.35
CA ALA A 393 -37.35 -3.68 -2.18
C ALA A 393 -37.32 -2.25 -1.61
N LEU A 394 -37.25 -2.11 -0.29
CA LEU A 394 -37.13 -0.84 0.41
C LEU A 394 -35.69 -0.30 0.47
N ARG A 395 -34.67 -1.09 0.09
CA ARG A 395 -33.28 -0.60 0.08
C ARG A 395 -33.13 0.58 -0.89
N SER A 396 -32.33 1.56 -0.48
CA SER A 396 -31.85 2.59 -1.42
C SER A 396 -30.91 1.95 -2.43
N GLN A 397 -30.82 2.53 -3.64
CA GLN A 397 -29.91 2.04 -4.68
C GLN A 397 -28.47 1.95 -4.20
N ARG A 398 -28.01 2.90 -3.38
CA ARG A 398 -26.66 2.88 -2.78
C ARG A 398 -26.49 1.72 -1.79
N ARG A 399 -27.49 1.41 -0.97
CA ARG A 399 -27.42 0.29 -0.04
C ARG A 399 -27.40 -1.05 -0.77
N THR A 400 -28.20 -1.19 -1.83
CA THR A 400 -28.17 -2.37 -2.70
C THR A 400 -26.82 -2.54 -3.39
N ALA A 401 -26.25 -1.46 -3.95
CA ALA A 401 -24.92 -1.48 -4.56
C ALA A 401 -23.86 -1.94 -3.56
N ARG A 402 -23.82 -1.33 -2.38
CA ARG A 402 -22.85 -1.64 -1.32
C ARG A 402 -22.94 -3.10 -0.86
N THR A 403 -24.13 -3.62 -0.58
CA THR A 403 -24.30 -5.01 -0.12
C THR A 403 -23.84 -6.02 -1.18
N ASN A 404 -24.15 -5.78 -2.46
CA ASN A 404 -23.72 -6.67 -3.54
C ASN A 404 -22.21 -6.54 -3.81
N ALA A 405 -21.65 -5.34 -3.75
CA ALA A 405 -20.20 -5.11 -3.85
C ALA A 405 -19.44 -5.80 -2.72
N ASP A 406 -19.89 -5.65 -1.46
CA ASP A 406 -19.29 -6.28 -0.28
C ASP A 406 -19.30 -7.82 -0.38
N ARG A 407 -20.29 -8.41 -1.08
CA ARG A 407 -20.36 -9.84 -1.37
C ARG A 407 -19.41 -10.23 -2.51
N ALA A 408 -19.45 -9.50 -3.63
CA ALA A 408 -18.68 -9.82 -4.83
C ALA A 408 -17.16 -9.66 -4.64
N PHE A 409 -16.74 -8.62 -3.89
CA PHE A 409 -15.32 -8.34 -3.65
C PHE A 409 -14.78 -8.94 -2.34
N ARG A 410 -15.55 -9.83 -1.70
CA ARG A 410 -15.09 -10.59 -0.54
C ARG A 410 -14.10 -11.65 -1.01
N CYS A 411 -12.83 -11.42 -0.76
CA CYS A 411 -11.76 -12.36 -1.02
C CYS A 411 -11.03 -12.73 0.27
N ALA A 412 -10.39 -13.89 0.27
CA ALA A 412 -9.39 -14.22 1.28
C ALA A 412 -8.26 -13.16 1.27
N PRO A 413 -7.56 -12.95 2.40
CA PRO A 413 -6.37 -12.10 2.39
C PRO A 413 -5.31 -12.69 1.46
N CYS A 414 -4.49 -11.83 0.84
CA CYS A 414 -3.42 -12.29 -0.04
C CYS A 414 -2.47 -13.22 0.73
N PRO A 415 -2.22 -14.46 0.25
CA PRO A 415 -1.42 -15.42 0.99
C PRO A 415 0.07 -15.05 1.03
N VAL A 416 0.58 -14.34 0.01
CA VAL A 416 1.95 -13.81 -0.01
C VAL A 416 2.12 -12.71 1.06
N CYS A 417 1.13 -11.81 1.22
CA CYS A 417 1.12 -10.85 2.32
C CYS A 417 1.15 -11.55 3.69
N GLN A 418 0.38 -12.63 3.85
CA GLN A 418 0.35 -13.39 5.10
C GLN A 418 1.69 -14.08 5.38
N ALA A 419 2.35 -14.62 4.35
CA ALA A 419 3.68 -15.22 4.46
C ALA A 419 4.73 -14.18 4.91
N ALA A 420 4.75 -13.01 4.27
CA ALA A 420 5.63 -11.90 4.65
C ALA A 420 5.40 -11.45 6.10
N GLU A 421 4.13 -11.26 6.49
CA GLU A 421 3.75 -10.87 7.85
C GLU A 421 4.16 -11.92 8.89
N THR A 422 3.98 -13.20 8.57
CA THR A 422 4.41 -14.31 9.44
C THR A 422 5.93 -14.32 9.60
N ALA A 423 6.68 -14.07 8.52
CA ALA A 423 8.13 -13.98 8.56
C ALA A 423 8.61 -12.79 9.40
N ARG A 424 7.97 -11.62 9.22
CA ARG A 424 8.23 -10.42 10.04
C ARG A 424 8.09 -10.73 11.53
N GLU A 425 6.98 -11.33 11.94
CA GLU A 425 6.69 -11.65 13.33
C GLU A 425 7.66 -12.67 13.93
N ARG A 426 7.97 -13.74 13.18
CA ARG A 426 8.91 -14.78 13.62
C ARG A 426 10.33 -14.22 13.77
N THR A 427 10.80 -13.43 12.81
CA THR A 427 12.14 -12.85 12.82
C THR A 427 12.30 -11.84 13.95
N LEU A 428 11.32 -10.95 14.17
CA LEU A 428 11.34 -10.04 15.32
C LEU A 428 11.37 -10.79 16.65
N SER A 429 10.56 -11.84 16.79
CA SER A 429 10.53 -12.67 18.00
C SER A 429 11.86 -13.38 18.23
N LEU A 430 12.47 -13.91 17.17
CA LEU A 430 13.75 -14.60 17.25
C LEU A 430 14.89 -13.65 17.60
N ILE A 431 15.00 -12.49 16.93
CA ILE A 431 16.05 -11.50 17.22
C ILE A 431 15.94 -11.08 18.69
N THR A 432 14.76 -10.65 19.13
CA THR A 432 14.56 -10.15 20.50
C THR A 432 14.85 -11.21 21.56
N ALA A 433 14.41 -12.46 21.36
CA ALA A 433 14.73 -13.56 22.27
C ALA A 433 16.23 -13.93 22.31
N SER A 434 16.96 -13.69 21.21
CA SER A 434 18.37 -14.06 21.08
C SER A 434 19.34 -12.97 21.56
N LEU A 435 18.87 -11.73 21.75
CA LEU A 435 19.70 -10.62 22.22
C LEU A 435 20.24 -10.80 23.64
N GLY A 436 19.84 -11.84 24.38
CA GLY A 436 20.50 -12.22 25.64
C GLY A 436 21.88 -12.88 25.45
N ASP A 437 22.17 -13.40 24.26
CA ASP A 437 23.45 -14.04 23.94
C ASP A 437 24.53 -12.99 23.56
N PRO A 438 25.73 -13.01 24.17
CA PRO A 438 26.78 -12.03 23.88
C PRO A 438 27.23 -12.03 22.41
N GLY A 439 27.29 -13.19 21.75
CA GLY A 439 27.68 -13.30 20.34
C GLY A 439 26.64 -12.66 19.42
N VAL A 440 25.35 -12.85 19.72
CA VAL A 440 24.25 -12.19 19.00
C VAL A 440 24.25 -10.69 19.25
N GLN A 441 24.50 -10.21 20.47
CA GLN A 441 24.63 -8.77 20.75
C GLN A 441 25.76 -8.14 19.95
N GLN A 442 26.93 -8.78 19.91
CA GLN A 442 28.08 -8.32 19.13
C GLN A 442 27.73 -8.23 17.63
N ALA A 443 27.10 -9.27 17.08
CA ALA A 443 26.65 -9.27 15.68
C ALA A 443 25.60 -8.18 15.40
N TYR A 444 24.64 -7.98 16.33
CA TYR A 444 23.62 -6.95 16.20
C TYR A 444 24.21 -5.53 16.19
N ASN A 445 25.21 -5.28 17.04
CA ASN A 445 25.91 -3.99 17.13
C ASN A 445 26.79 -3.73 15.92
N ALA A 446 27.48 -4.76 15.42
CA ALA A 446 28.34 -4.65 14.24
C ALA A 446 27.56 -4.52 12.91
N GLY A 447 26.35 -5.07 12.83
CA GLY A 447 25.50 -5.03 11.63
C GLY A 447 24.75 -3.71 11.43
N ASP A 448 23.63 -3.77 10.69
CA ASP A 448 22.70 -2.63 10.47
C ASP A 448 21.45 -2.68 11.35
N GLY A 449 21.24 -3.80 12.07
CA GLY A 449 20.12 -4.02 12.99
C GLY A 449 18.75 -3.96 12.32
N VAL A 450 17.79 -3.27 12.96
CA VAL A 450 16.43 -3.11 12.43
C VAL A 450 16.22 -1.71 11.85
N CYS A 451 15.56 -1.62 10.70
CA CYS A 451 15.20 -0.34 10.10
C CYS A 451 14.13 0.38 10.94
N TRP A 452 13.92 1.66 10.68
CA TRP A 452 12.92 2.50 11.34
C TRP A 452 11.52 1.92 11.27
N ARG A 453 11.15 1.30 10.14
CA ARG A 453 9.86 0.60 9.96
C ARG A 453 9.69 -0.57 10.94
N HIS A 454 10.76 -1.30 11.25
CA HIS A 454 10.72 -2.48 12.13
C HIS A 454 11.13 -2.18 13.58
N LEU A 455 11.72 -1.02 13.86
CA LEU A 455 12.16 -0.58 15.18
C LEU A 455 11.04 -0.59 16.24
N PRO A 456 9.85 0.01 16.01
CA PRO A 456 8.77 -0.02 17.00
C PRO A 456 8.34 -1.44 17.35
N GLY A 457 8.29 -2.32 16.34
CA GLY A 457 7.94 -3.72 16.49
C GLY A 457 8.97 -4.50 17.32
N ALA A 458 10.26 -4.21 17.14
CA ALA A 458 11.34 -4.81 17.91
C ALA A 458 11.34 -4.33 19.36
N VAL A 459 11.28 -3.02 19.60
CA VAL A 459 11.29 -2.41 20.94
C VAL A 459 10.07 -2.86 21.77
N THR A 460 8.90 -2.97 21.16
CA THR A 460 7.67 -3.40 21.85
C THR A 460 7.72 -4.87 22.32
N ARG A 461 8.50 -5.72 21.66
CA ARG A 461 8.62 -7.16 21.97
C ARG A 461 9.77 -7.47 22.93
N ALA A 462 10.80 -6.65 22.91
CA ALA A 462 12.02 -6.83 23.69
C ALA A 462 11.79 -6.63 25.20
N ARG A 463 12.56 -7.35 26.02
CA ARG A 463 12.69 -7.05 27.46
C ARG A 463 13.43 -5.73 27.65
N SER A 464 13.34 -5.11 28.83
CA SER A 464 13.90 -3.76 29.06
C SER A 464 15.38 -3.61 28.71
N SER A 465 16.22 -4.61 28.99
CA SER A 465 17.66 -4.57 28.65
C SER A 465 17.91 -4.71 27.15
N GLU A 466 17.12 -5.53 26.45
CA GLU A 466 17.21 -5.73 25.00
C GLU A 466 16.67 -4.52 24.25
N ALA A 467 15.57 -3.92 24.73
CA ALA A 467 15.03 -2.68 24.20
C ALA A 467 16.03 -1.52 24.32
N ALA A 468 16.73 -1.42 25.46
CA ALA A 468 17.79 -0.44 25.65
C ALA A 468 18.93 -0.64 24.65
N LEU A 469 19.36 -1.87 24.40
CA LEU A 469 20.36 -2.18 23.38
C LEU A 469 19.88 -1.78 21.97
N ILE A 470 18.66 -2.16 21.59
CA ILE A 470 18.08 -1.82 20.28
C ILE A 470 18.03 -0.29 20.06
N LEU A 471 17.54 0.45 21.06
CA LEU A 471 17.44 1.92 21.00
C LEU A 471 18.82 2.57 20.96
N HIS A 472 19.74 2.13 21.81
CA HIS A 472 21.11 2.64 21.82
C HIS A 472 21.80 2.46 20.47
N THR A 473 21.68 1.27 19.88
CA THR A 473 22.26 0.98 18.57
C THR A 473 21.60 1.81 17.46
N ALA A 474 20.27 2.01 17.51
CA ALA A 474 19.58 2.90 16.58
C ALA A 474 20.06 4.36 16.71
N ARG A 475 20.20 4.86 17.94
CA ARG A 475 20.70 6.21 18.23
C ARG A 475 22.10 6.42 17.64
N VAL A 476 23.05 5.53 17.97
CA VAL A 476 24.44 5.63 17.48
C VAL A 476 24.48 5.65 15.96
N ARG A 477 23.72 4.77 15.29
CA ARG A 477 23.66 4.73 13.82
C ARG A 477 23.08 6.00 13.23
N LEU A 478 21.99 6.51 13.79
CA LEU A 478 21.37 7.76 13.34
C LEU A 478 22.31 8.95 13.55
N SER A 479 23.04 9.01 14.67
CA SER A 479 24.03 10.07 14.93
C SER A 479 25.16 10.06 13.90
N VAL A 480 25.75 8.89 13.63
CA VAL A 480 26.81 8.75 12.62
C VAL A 480 26.27 9.11 11.24
N LEU A 481 25.11 8.58 10.87
CA LEU A 481 24.51 8.83 9.57
C LEU A 481 24.14 10.30 9.36
N ASN A 482 23.67 11.00 10.41
CA ASN A 482 23.40 12.43 10.34
C ASN A 482 24.68 13.22 10.07
N TRP A 483 25.78 12.90 10.76
CA TRP A 483 27.09 13.51 10.50
C TRP A 483 27.57 13.24 9.07
N GLU A 484 27.45 12.00 8.58
CA GLU A 484 27.84 11.66 7.21
C GLU A 484 26.99 12.39 6.16
N LEU A 485 25.68 12.57 6.39
CA LEU A 485 24.81 13.33 5.49
C LEU A 485 25.19 14.81 5.47
N GLU A 486 25.53 15.39 6.62
CA GLU A 486 26.04 16.76 6.72
C GLU A 486 27.37 16.92 5.97
N GLU A 487 28.29 15.97 6.15
CA GLU A 487 29.58 15.97 5.46
C GLU A 487 29.44 15.79 3.95
N TYR A 488 28.54 14.89 3.52
CA TYR A 488 28.20 14.71 2.11
C TYR A 488 27.70 16.00 1.47
N LEU A 489 26.78 16.70 2.15
CA LEU A 489 26.21 17.97 1.67
C LEU A 489 27.23 19.09 1.69
N ARG A 490 28.07 19.19 2.74
CA ARG A 490 29.16 20.16 2.82
C ARG A 490 30.06 20.03 1.60
N LYS A 491 30.53 18.82 1.29
CA LYS A 491 31.41 18.53 0.14
C LYS A 491 30.75 18.72 -1.24
N GLN A 492 29.44 18.97 -1.33
CA GLN A 492 28.82 19.44 -2.59
C GLN A 492 29.11 20.92 -2.86
N SER A 493 29.50 21.70 -1.85
CA SER A 493 29.80 23.13 -2.00
C SER A 493 31.05 23.33 -2.87
N TRP A 494 31.03 24.38 -3.70
CA TRP A 494 32.06 24.62 -4.71
C TRP A 494 33.49 24.69 -4.13
N ASP A 495 33.63 25.35 -2.98
CA ASP A 495 34.86 25.56 -2.24
C ASP A 495 35.46 24.26 -1.69
N THR A 496 34.62 23.31 -1.26
CA THR A 496 35.06 22.05 -0.65
C THR A 496 34.97 20.84 -1.58
N ARG A 497 34.51 21.02 -2.84
CA ARG A 497 34.29 19.92 -3.80
C ARG A 497 35.55 19.17 -4.21
N HIS A 498 36.72 19.75 -3.96
CA HIS A 498 38.03 19.19 -4.29
C HIS A 498 38.50 18.17 -3.24
N GLU A 499 37.87 18.15 -2.07
CA GLU A 499 38.18 17.18 -1.03
C GLU A 499 37.78 15.75 -1.46
N ALA A 500 38.56 14.76 -1.03
CA ALA A 500 38.25 13.37 -1.33
C ALA A 500 36.94 12.92 -0.66
N ARG A 501 36.11 12.18 -1.41
CA ARG A 501 34.91 11.53 -0.87
C ARG A 501 35.32 10.27 -0.08
N GLY A 502 34.79 10.15 1.13
CA GLY A 502 34.92 8.98 1.98
C GLY A 502 33.62 8.16 2.06
N PRO A 503 33.41 7.43 3.17
CA PRO A 503 32.20 6.62 3.40
C PRO A 503 30.89 7.41 3.30
N GLU A 504 30.92 8.73 3.47
CA GLU A 504 29.76 9.63 3.36
C GLU A 504 29.15 9.66 1.95
N GLY A 505 29.91 9.29 0.92
CA GLY A 505 29.45 9.28 -0.47
C GLY A 505 28.17 8.46 -0.70
N GLY A 506 27.95 7.41 0.10
CA GLY A 506 26.77 6.54 0.07
C GLY A 506 25.78 6.78 1.22
N ALA A 507 25.96 7.83 2.05
CA ALA A 507 25.15 8.05 3.25
C ALA A 507 23.66 8.23 2.93
N TRP A 508 23.31 8.93 1.85
CA TRP A 508 21.92 9.14 1.42
C TRP A 508 21.20 7.83 1.08
N GLN A 509 21.89 6.85 0.46
CA GLN A 509 21.32 5.52 0.22
C GLN A 509 21.13 4.76 1.52
N ARG A 510 22.13 4.78 2.42
CA ARG A 510 22.02 4.12 3.74
C ARG A 510 20.89 4.72 4.57
N ALA A 511 20.71 6.03 4.54
CA ALA A 511 19.61 6.73 5.21
C ALA A 511 18.25 6.32 4.65
N ALA A 512 18.11 6.25 3.33
CA ALA A 512 16.89 5.76 2.69
C ALA A 512 16.54 4.32 3.10
N ARG A 513 17.53 3.42 3.13
CA ARG A 513 17.35 2.04 3.61
C ARG A 513 16.95 1.99 5.07
N LEU A 514 17.65 2.71 5.94
CA LEU A 514 17.39 2.73 7.37
C LEU A 514 16.01 3.29 7.70
N LEU A 515 15.60 4.39 7.08
CA LEU A 515 14.36 5.10 7.43
C LEU A 515 13.13 4.55 6.70
N SER A 516 13.26 4.13 5.44
CA SER A 516 12.12 3.65 4.64
C SER A 516 12.01 2.12 4.53
N GLY A 517 13.03 1.38 4.96
CA GLY A 517 13.06 -0.09 4.90
C GLY A 517 13.19 -0.65 3.48
N VAL A 518 13.90 0.02 2.58
CA VAL A 518 14.27 -0.52 1.26
C VAL A 518 15.50 -1.43 1.41
N ASP A 519 15.43 -2.66 0.88
CA ASP A 519 16.47 -3.69 1.13
C ASP A 519 17.68 -3.61 0.20
N GLN A 520 17.58 -2.90 -0.94
CA GLN A 520 18.70 -2.78 -1.88
C GLN A 520 18.87 -1.34 -2.35
N ALA A 521 20.11 -0.93 -2.60
CA ALA A 521 20.34 0.21 -3.49
C ALA A 521 20.11 -0.27 -4.93
N PRO A 522 19.74 0.65 -5.84
CA PRO A 522 19.80 0.40 -7.28
C PRO A 522 21.19 -0.07 -7.73
#